data_AF-A0A3B8MPA1-F1
#
_entry.id   AF-A0A3B8MPA1-F1
#
_cell.length_a   1.000
_cell.length_b   1.000
_cell.length_c   1.000
_cell.angle_alpha   90.00
_cell.angle_beta   90.00
_cell.angle_gamma   90.00
#
_symmetry.space_group_name_H-M   'P 1'
#
loop_
_entity.id
_entity.type
_entity.pdbx_description
1 polymer ?
#
loop_
_entity_poly.entity_id
_entity_poly.type
_entity_poly.pdbx_seq_one_letter_code
_entity_poly.pdbx_strand_id
1 'polypeptide(L)'
;MSNKATKNTTATGRVARVTGPVVDVEFPHDSLPGIYNALKTTITIDGQSSVLTLEVAQHLGDDLVRAIALKPTDGLVRGQEVTDTGGPITVPVGDETKGKVFNVIGEVLNSDDQLEGVERWSIHREPPPFDQLESKTQLFETGIKVIDLLTPYVLGGKIGLFGGAGVG
;
A
#
# COMPACT_ATOMS: atom_id res chain seq x y z
N MET A 1 -19.33 -21.67 -0.53
CA MET A 1 -18.27 -21.83 0.49
C MET A 1 -18.44 -20.71 1.50
N SER A 2 -18.57 -21.06 2.78
CA SER A 2 -19.01 -20.17 3.85
C SER A 2 -18.01 -19.02 4.06
N ASN A 3 -18.44 -17.79 3.82
CA ASN A 3 -17.70 -16.58 4.15
C ASN A 3 -17.68 -16.45 5.68
N LYS A 4 -16.64 -16.96 6.34
CA LYS A 4 -16.43 -16.72 7.77
C LYS A 4 -16.07 -15.25 7.91
N ALA A 5 -16.99 -14.46 8.47
CA ALA A 5 -16.71 -13.11 8.90
C ALA A 5 -15.49 -13.14 9.85
N THR A 6 -14.36 -12.62 9.38
CA THR A 6 -13.17 -12.39 10.20
C THR A 6 -13.56 -11.41 11.29
N LYS A 7 -13.43 -11.84 12.54
CA LYS A 7 -13.75 -11.05 13.71
C LYS A 7 -12.77 -9.88 13.77
N ASN A 8 -13.17 -8.69 13.30
CA ASN A 8 -12.39 -7.45 13.36
C ASN A 8 -12.19 -7.06 14.83
N THR A 9 -11.21 -7.69 15.47
CA THR A 9 -10.72 -7.32 16.79
C THR A 9 -9.48 -6.50 16.51
N THR A 10 -9.52 -5.20 16.82
CA THR A 10 -8.36 -4.32 16.77
C THR A 10 -7.30 -4.92 17.71
N ALA A 11 -6.36 -5.67 17.14
CA ALA A 11 -5.37 -6.41 17.89
C ALA A 11 -4.17 -5.50 18.15
N THR A 12 -3.63 -5.60 19.36
CA THR A 12 -2.43 -4.87 19.75
C THR A 12 -1.30 -5.87 19.96
N GLY A 13 -0.25 -5.70 19.19
CA GLY A 13 1.01 -6.44 19.27
C GLY A 13 2.15 -5.58 19.78
N ARG A 14 3.35 -6.16 19.80
CA ARG A 14 4.59 -5.51 20.24
C ARG A 14 5.73 -5.79 19.28
N VAL A 15 6.57 -4.79 19.05
CA VAL A 15 7.77 -4.95 18.21
C VAL A 15 8.73 -5.98 18.85
N ALA A 16 8.95 -7.11 18.19
CA ALA A 16 9.92 -8.11 18.63
C ALA A 16 11.32 -7.83 18.07
N ARG A 17 11.39 -7.37 16.81
CA ARG A 17 12.66 -7.14 16.09
C ARG A 17 12.53 -6.04 15.06
N VAL A 18 13.61 -5.30 14.86
CA VAL A 18 13.75 -4.29 13.80
C VAL A 18 15.04 -4.59 13.03
N THR A 19 14.96 -4.69 11.71
CA THR A 19 16.09 -4.96 10.81
C THR A 19 15.94 -4.13 9.54
N GLY A 20 16.46 -2.91 9.58
CA GLY A 20 16.22 -1.91 8.52
C GLY A 20 14.71 -1.68 8.37
N PRO A 21 14.15 -1.75 7.14
CA PRO A 21 12.71 -1.54 6.91
C PRO A 21 11.85 -2.74 7.32
N VAL A 22 12.46 -3.86 7.74
CA VAL A 22 11.73 -5.07 8.12
C VAL A 22 11.55 -5.10 9.64
N VAL A 23 10.31 -5.26 10.08
CA VAL A 23 9.93 -5.27 11.50
C VAL A 23 9.16 -6.53 11.80
N ASP A 24 9.65 -7.34 12.73
CA ASP A 24 8.91 -8.49 13.23
C ASP A 24 8.10 -8.04 14.46
N VAL A 25 6.80 -8.32 14.46
CA VAL A 25 5.83 -7.89 15.48
C VAL A 25 5.14 -9.13 16.05
N GLU A 26 5.12 -9.24 17.37
CA GLU A 26 4.44 -10.31 18.11
C GLU A 26 3.01 -9.86 18.43
N PHE A 27 2.03 -10.69 18.10
CA PHE A 27 0.61 -10.46 18.44
C PHE A 27 0.12 -11.55 19.39
N PRO A 28 -1.01 -11.36 20.08
CA PRO A 28 -1.66 -12.46 20.79
C PRO A 28 -2.07 -13.59 19.82
N HIS A 29 -1.94 -14.85 20.25
CA HIS A 29 -2.17 -16.07 19.44
C HIS A 29 -3.44 -16.05 18.57
N ASP A 30 -4.57 -15.64 19.16
CA ASP A 30 -5.88 -15.63 18.48
C ASP A 30 -6.18 -14.34 17.69
N SER A 31 -5.19 -13.45 17.58
CA SER A 31 -5.33 -12.09 17.08
C SER A 31 -4.23 -11.70 16.08
N LEU A 32 -3.70 -12.70 15.36
CA LEU A 32 -2.71 -12.49 14.29
C LEU A 32 -3.35 -11.73 13.11
N PRO A 33 -2.78 -10.57 12.71
CA PRO A 33 -3.27 -9.82 11.57
C PRO A 33 -3.10 -10.61 10.26
N GLY A 34 -4.00 -10.38 9.30
CA GLY A 34 -3.89 -10.99 7.97
C GLY A 34 -2.65 -10.50 7.21
N ILE A 35 -2.19 -11.31 6.25
CA ILE A 35 -1.22 -10.82 5.26
C ILE A 35 -1.84 -9.62 4.53
N TYR A 36 -1.02 -8.61 4.27
CA TYR A 36 -1.39 -7.31 3.72
C TYR A 36 -2.12 -6.36 4.67
N ASN A 37 -2.43 -6.75 5.91
CA ASN A 37 -2.99 -5.80 6.86
C ASN A 37 -2.02 -4.65 7.14
N ALA A 38 -2.56 -3.45 7.25
CA ALA A 38 -1.81 -2.30 7.74
C ALA A 38 -1.73 -2.35 9.27
N LEU A 39 -0.54 -2.06 9.78
CA LEU A 39 -0.26 -1.91 11.20
C LEU A 39 0.17 -0.47 11.46
N LYS A 40 -0.20 0.07 12.62
CA LYS A 40 0.16 1.42 13.04
C LYS A 40 0.94 1.39 14.34
N THR A 41 1.99 2.19 14.40
CA THR A 41 2.73 2.45 15.64
C THR A 41 3.13 3.92 15.69
N THR A 42 3.27 4.46 16.89
CA THR A 42 3.66 5.87 17.09
C THR A 42 5.13 5.93 17.42
N ILE A 43 5.93 6.57 16.57
CA ILE A 43 7.35 6.85 16.82
C ILE A 43 7.50 8.28 17.37
N THR A 44 8.40 8.46 18.33
CA THR A 44 8.73 9.79 18.88
C THR A 44 10.21 10.05 18.72
N ILE A 45 10.56 11.10 17.96
CA ILE A 45 11.94 11.54 17.72
C ILE A 45 12.01 13.02 18.07
N ASP A 46 12.99 13.43 18.89
CA ASP A 46 13.21 14.83 19.28
C ASP A 46 11.95 15.54 19.82
N GLY A 47 11.09 14.80 20.53
CA GLY A 47 9.83 15.30 21.10
C GLY A 47 8.67 15.41 20.10
N GLN A 48 8.88 15.09 18.82
CA GLN A 48 7.84 15.03 17.80
C GLN A 48 7.34 13.60 17.62
N SER A 49 6.04 13.40 17.76
CA SER A 49 5.40 12.09 17.56
C SER A 49 4.76 12.02 16.18
N SER A 50 4.97 10.90 15.48
CA SER A 50 4.35 10.62 14.19
C SER A 50 3.91 9.17 14.08
N VAL A 51 2.94 8.90 13.21
CA VAL A 51 2.43 7.55 12.97
C VAL A 51 3.27 6.90 11.88
N LEU A 52 3.92 5.79 12.23
CA LEU A 52 4.55 4.87 11.30
C LEU A 52 3.54 3.79 10.90
N THR A 53 3.36 3.63 9.60
CA THR A 53 2.55 2.54 9.04
C THR A 53 3.48 1.42 8.57
N LEU A 54 3.13 0.19 8.94
CA LEU A 54 3.76 -1.03 8.45
C LEU A 54 2.72 -1.87 7.70
N GLU A 55 3.16 -2.73 6.79
CA GLU A 55 2.28 -3.70 6.12
C GLU A 55 2.77 -5.11 6.41
N VAL A 56 1.87 -6.01 6.84
CA VAL A 56 2.19 -7.41 7.07
C VAL A 56 2.52 -8.10 5.75
N ALA A 57 3.75 -8.60 5.63
CA ALA A 57 4.20 -9.33 4.45
C ALA A 57 4.08 -10.85 4.65
N GLN A 58 4.35 -11.36 5.86
CA GLN A 58 4.45 -12.80 6.12
C GLN A 58 4.07 -13.16 7.56
N HIS A 59 3.59 -14.37 7.77
CA HIS A 59 3.48 -15.01 9.09
C HIS A 59 4.71 -15.89 9.31
N LEU A 60 5.42 -15.69 10.43
CA LEU A 60 6.65 -16.43 10.73
C LEU A 60 6.40 -17.67 11.61
N GLY A 61 5.24 -17.77 12.24
CA GLY A 61 4.98 -18.71 13.34
C GLY A 61 5.32 -18.07 14.70
N ASP A 62 5.07 -18.81 15.79
CA ASP A 62 5.30 -18.34 17.17
C ASP A 62 4.69 -16.95 17.44
N ASP A 63 3.48 -16.74 16.94
CA ASP A 63 2.73 -15.49 17.08
C ASP A 63 3.40 -14.23 16.50
N LEU A 64 4.39 -14.43 15.62
CA LEU A 64 5.11 -13.37 14.94
C LEU A 64 4.61 -13.16 13.50
N VAL A 65 4.43 -11.89 13.16
CA VAL A 65 4.30 -11.42 11.79
C VAL A 65 5.53 -10.64 11.38
N ARG A 66 5.93 -10.77 10.12
CA ARG A 66 6.92 -9.90 9.49
C ARG A 66 6.21 -8.81 8.72
N ALA A 67 6.48 -7.57 9.08
CA ALA A 67 5.94 -6.38 8.44
C ALA A 67 7.04 -5.54 7.78
N ILE A 68 6.65 -4.77 6.76
CA ILE A 68 7.51 -3.83 6.04
C ILE A 68 7.07 -2.42 6.42
N ALA A 69 8.00 -1.61 6.91
CA ALA A 69 7.75 -0.21 7.24
C ALA A 69 7.70 0.66 5.98
N LEU A 70 6.73 1.58 5.90
CA LEU A 70 6.54 2.47 4.76
C LEU A 70 7.17 3.86 4.92
N LYS A 71 7.76 4.11 6.08
CA LYS A 71 8.59 5.28 6.41
C LYS A 71 9.84 4.78 7.17
N PRO A 72 10.89 5.60 7.33
CA PRO A 72 12.06 5.24 8.11
C PRO A 72 11.70 4.72 9.51
N THR A 73 12.44 3.72 9.99
CA THR A 73 12.20 3.04 11.27
C THR A 73 13.03 3.64 12.41
N ASP A 74 13.65 4.80 12.21
CA ASP A 74 14.37 5.52 13.26
C ASP A 74 13.45 5.78 14.45
N GLY A 75 13.97 5.60 15.66
CA GLY A 75 13.19 5.75 16.89
C GLY A 75 12.24 4.59 17.22
N LEU A 76 12.12 3.56 16.36
CA LEU A 76 11.34 2.36 16.68
C LEU A 76 12.07 1.49 17.71
N VAL A 77 11.41 1.18 18.83
CA VAL A 77 12.00 0.38 19.91
C VAL A 77 11.33 -0.98 20.07
N ARG A 78 12.08 -1.97 20.56
CA ARG A 78 11.50 -3.28 20.90
C ARG A 78 10.51 -3.13 22.06
N GLY A 79 9.45 -3.91 22.02
CA GLY A 79 8.34 -3.84 22.97
C GLY A 79 7.33 -2.72 22.67
N GLN A 80 7.61 -1.84 21.70
CA GLN A 80 6.71 -0.77 21.30
C GLN A 80 5.38 -1.33 20.79
N GLU A 81 4.30 -0.65 21.15
CA GLU A 81 2.94 -1.03 20.78
C GLU A 81 2.70 -0.89 19.27
N VAL A 82 2.08 -1.91 18.68
CA VAL A 82 1.69 -1.92 17.27
C VAL A 82 0.23 -2.35 17.17
N THR A 83 -0.59 -1.55 16.49
CA THR A 83 -2.03 -1.78 16.39
C THR A 83 -2.39 -2.22 14.98
N ASP A 84 -3.11 -3.34 14.86
CA ASP A 84 -3.70 -3.80 13.60
C ASP A 84 -4.90 -2.92 13.22
N THR A 85 -4.93 -2.45 11.97
CA THR A 85 -6.09 -1.71 11.45
C THR A 85 -7.23 -2.62 11.00
N GLY A 86 -7.01 -3.94 10.97
CA GLY A 86 -8.00 -4.97 10.61
C GLY A 86 -8.16 -5.16 9.10
N GLY A 87 -7.31 -4.52 8.30
CA GLY A 87 -7.38 -4.60 6.85
C GLY A 87 -6.20 -3.90 6.19
N PRO A 88 -6.09 -4.02 4.86
CA PRO A 88 -4.98 -3.46 4.11
C PRO A 88 -4.99 -1.94 4.07
N ILE A 89 -3.88 -1.37 3.62
CA ILE A 89 -3.79 0.06 3.34
C ILE A 89 -4.86 0.43 2.31
N THR A 90 -5.60 1.50 2.62
CA THR A 90 -6.60 2.06 1.73
C THR A 90 -6.22 3.47 1.32
N VAL A 91 -6.50 3.82 0.07
CA VAL A 91 -6.19 5.12 -0.53
C VAL A 91 -7.46 5.75 -1.11
N PRO A 92 -7.57 7.10 -1.13
CA PRO A 92 -8.71 7.76 -1.72
C PRO A 92 -8.76 7.51 -3.24
N VAL A 93 -9.97 7.35 -3.78
CA VAL A 93 -10.23 7.19 -5.21
C VAL A 93 -11.34 8.14 -5.64
N GLY A 94 -11.52 8.33 -6.96
CA GLY A 94 -12.57 9.20 -7.50
C GLY A 94 -12.03 10.54 -8.04
N ASP A 95 -12.95 11.38 -8.49
CA ASP A 95 -12.62 12.65 -9.15
C ASP A 95 -11.98 13.67 -8.19
N GLU A 96 -12.24 13.54 -6.89
CA GLU A 96 -11.69 14.35 -5.81
C GLU A 96 -10.17 14.21 -5.67
N THR A 97 -9.59 13.15 -6.24
CA THR A 97 -8.15 12.88 -6.23
C THR A 97 -7.38 13.61 -7.34
N LYS A 98 -8.08 14.13 -8.36
CA LYS A 98 -7.43 14.80 -9.50
C LYS A 98 -6.69 16.06 -9.05
N GLY A 99 -5.46 16.23 -9.53
CA GLY A 99 -4.60 17.38 -9.22
C GLY A 99 -3.89 17.33 -7.86
N LYS A 100 -4.08 16.25 -7.08
CA LYS A 100 -3.40 16.05 -5.80
C LYS A 100 -2.21 15.09 -5.95
N VAL A 101 -1.22 15.29 -5.10
CA VAL A 101 -0.05 14.41 -4.95
C VAL A 101 -0.23 13.64 -3.65
N PHE A 102 -0.16 12.32 -3.71
CA PHE A 102 -0.35 11.45 -2.56
C PHE A 102 0.93 10.70 -2.23
N ASN A 103 1.13 10.40 -0.95
CA ASN A 103 2.07 9.36 -0.56
C ASN A 103 1.45 7.94 -0.70
N VAL A 104 2.25 6.91 -0.42
CA VAL A 104 1.85 5.50 -0.58
C VAL A 104 0.66 5.08 0.30
N ILE A 105 0.39 5.77 1.41
CA ILE A 105 -0.75 5.50 2.29
C ILE A 105 -1.96 6.40 2.00
N GLY A 106 -1.91 7.21 0.95
CA GLY A 106 -3.02 8.05 0.50
C GLY A 106 -3.18 9.35 1.28
N GLU A 107 -2.14 9.85 1.93
CA GLU A 107 -2.11 11.21 2.50
C GLU A 107 -1.69 12.21 1.42
N VAL A 108 -2.33 13.38 1.39
CA VAL A 108 -2.02 14.47 0.45
C VAL A 108 -0.70 15.14 0.85
N LEU A 109 0.15 15.45 -0.13
CA LEU A 109 1.47 16.07 0.07
C LEU A 109 1.55 17.52 -0.42
N ASN A 110 0.64 17.95 -1.30
CA ASN A 110 0.70 19.24 -1.98
C ASN A 110 -0.43 20.21 -1.63
N SER A 111 -1.32 19.85 -0.70
CA SER A 111 -2.31 20.75 -0.11
C SER A 111 -2.68 20.29 1.31
N ASP A 112 -3.26 21.20 2.11
CA ASP A 112 -3.78 20.91 3.44
C ASP A 112 -5.22 20.33 3.40
N ASP A 113 -5.72 20.00 2.20
CA ASP A 113 -7.08 19.51 2.03
C ASP A 113 -7.23 18.12 2.66
N GLN A 114 -8.06 18.04 3.70
CA GLN A 114 -8.51 16.75 4.20
C GLN A 114 -9.60 16.21 3.28
N LEU A 115 -9.30 15.11 2.60
CA LEU A 115 -10.28 14.34 1.85
C LEU A 115 -11.14 13.53 2.83
N GLU A 116 -12.07 14.22 3.49
CA GLU A 116 -13.06 13.59 4.36
C GLU A 116 -14.21 12.99 3.54
N GLY A 117 -14.72 11.84 3.96
CA GLY A 117 -15.91 11.22 3.37
C GLY A 117 -15.75 10.66 1.95
N VAL A 118 -14.54 10.69 1.38
CA VAL A 118 -14.28 10.12 0.05
C VAL A 118 -14.24 8.60 0.07
N GLU A 119 -14.60 7.99 -1.05
CA GLU A 119 -14.43 6.56 -1.25
C GLU A 119 -12.95 6.18 -1.16
N ARG A 120 -12.65 5.09 -0.44
CA ARG A 120 -11.30 4.56 -0.31
C ARG A 120 -11.24 3.11 -0.73
N TRP A 121 -10.25 2.76 -1.55
CA TRP A 121 -10.03 1.40 -2.01
C TRP A 121 -8.76 0.82 -1.39
N SER A 122 -8.75 -0.49 -1.17
CA SER A 122 -7.52 -1.20 -0.84
C SER A 122 -6.53 -1.17 -2.00
N ILE A 123 -5.24 -1.01 -1.69
CA ILE A 123 -4.16 -1.17 -2.68
C ILE A 123 -3.95 -2.63 -3.11
N HIS A 124 -4.46 -3.59 -2.34
CA HIS A 124 -4.39 -5.03 -2.65
C HIS A 124 -5.73 -5.49 -3.22
N ARG A 125 -5.74 -5.83 -4.51
CA ARG A 125 -6.93 -6.35 -5.20
C ARG A 125 -6.53 -7.49 -6.14
N GLU A 126 -7.43 -8.45 -6.26
CA GLU A 126 -7.26 -9.51 -7.24
C GLU A 126 -7.27 -8.93 -8.66
N PRO A 127 -6.46 -9.47 -9.58
CA PRO A 127 -6.51 -9.10 -10.98
C PRO A 127 -7.89 -9.46 -11.57
N PRO A 128 -8.31 -8.78 -12.66
CA PRO A 128 -9.53 -9.15 -13.36
C PRO A 128 -9.51 -10.63 -13.80
N PRO A 129 -10.63 -11.36 -13.66
CA PRO A 129 -10.74 -12.74 -14.10
C PRO A 129 -10.66 -12.84 -15.64
N PHE A 130 -10.32 -14.04 -16.13
CA PHE A 130 -10.04 -14.27 -17.55
C PHE A 130 -11.21 -13.94 -18.48
N ASP A 131 -12.44 -14.15 -18.04
CA ASP A 131 -13.67 -13.88 -18.80
C ASP A 131 -13.97 -12.38 -18.97
N GLN A 132 -13.34 -11.52 -18.17
CA GLN A 132 -13.41 -10.06 -18.30
C GLN A 132 -12.27 -9.49 -19.13
N LEU A 133 -11.33 -10.32 -19.60
CA LEU A 133 -10.21 -9.87 -20.42
C LEU A 133 -10.68 -9.69 -21.87
N GLU A 134 -10.74 -8.44 -22.32
CA GLU A 134 -10.97 -8.11 -23.72
C GLU A 134 -9.64 -7.92 -24.45
N SER A 135 -9.44 -8.63 -25.55
CA SER A 135 -8.38 -8.29 -26.50
C SER A 135 -8.80 -7.04 -27.26
N LYS A 136 -8.20 -5.89 -26.95
CA LYS A 136 -8.40 -4.65 -27.70
C LYS A 136 -7.31 -4.52 -28.76
N THR A 137 -7.71 -4.25 -30.00
CA THR A 137 -6.81 -3.96 -31.13
C THR A 137 -6.94 -2.51 -31.59
N GLN A 138 -7.66 -1.67 -30.83
CA GLN A 138 -7.86 -0.28 -31.19
C GLN A 138 -6.58 0.52 -30.99
N LEU A 139 -6.17 1.24 -32.04
CA LEU A 139 -5.02 2.16 -31.99
C LEU A 139 -5.30 3.31 -31.01
N PHE A 140 -4.32 3.63 -30.19
CA PHE A 140 -4.27 4.85 -29.39
C PHE A 140 -3.31 5.84 -30.05
N GLU A 141 -3.85 6.78 -30.82
CA GLU A 141 -3.06 7.79 -31.53
C GLU A 141 -2.45 8.80 -30.55
N THR A 142 -1.13 8.92 -30.58
CA THR A 142 -0.38 9.80 -29.67
C THR A 142 -0.06 11.17 -30.28
N GLY A 143 -0.04 11.26 -31.61
CA GLY A 143 0.45 12.42 -32.35
C GLY A 143 1.99 12.47 -32.48
N ILE A 144 2.70 11.46 -31.98
CA ILE A 144 4.17 11.39 -31.99
C ILE A 144 4.60 10.48 -33.13
N LYS A 145 5.18 11.05 -34.19
CA LYS A 145 5.54 10.34 -35.43
C LYS A 145 6.27 9.01 -35.22
N VAL A 146 7.31 9.00 -34.37
CA VAL A 146 8.11 7.78 -34.15
C VAL A 146 7.30 6.69 -33.45
N ILE A 147 6.40 7.07 -32.54
CA ILE A 147 5.54 6.15 -31.81
C ILE A 147 4.44 5.64 -32.75
N ASP A 148 3.69 6.55 -33.35
CA ASP A 148 2.52 6.17 -34.17
C ASP A 148 2.91 5.37 -35.43
N LEU A 149 4.10 5.61 -35.99
CA LEU A 149 4.56 4.90 -37.20
C LEU A 149 5.29 3.59 -36.90
N LEU A 150 6.20 3.55 -35.91
CA LEU A 150 7.10 2.41 -35.70
C LEU A 150 6.62 1.47 -34.60
N THR A 151 6.04 2.01 -33.52
CA THR A 151 5.62 1.25 -32.33
C THR A 151 4.27 1.78 -31.82
N PRO A 152 3.18 1.63 -32.61
CA PRO A 152 1.88 2.19 -32.28
C PRO A 152 1.34 1.64 -30.95
N TYR A 153 0.71 2.52 -30.17
CA TYR A 153 0.12 2.13 -28.89
C TYR A 153 -1.30 1.58 -29.07
N VAL A 154 -1.67 0.62 -28.21
CA VAL A 154 -3.00 0.01 -28.20
C VAL A 154 -3.77 0.54 -27.01
N LEU A 155 -5.02 0.96 -27.22
CA LEU A 155 -5.87 1.47 -26.15
C LEU A 155 -6.12 0.38 -25.09
N GLY A 156 -5.80 0.69 -23.83
CA GLY A 156 -5.86 -0.27 -22.72
C GLY A 156 -4.67 -1.24 -22.65
N GLY A 157 -3.68 -1.09 -23.55
CA GLY A 157 -2.43 -1.83 -23.52
C GLY A 157 -1.45 -1.33 -22.46
N LYS A 158 -0.40 -2.10 -22.20
CA LYS A 158 0.73 -1.73 -21.35
C LYS A 158 1.89 -1.25 -22.21
N ILE A 159 2.49 -0.12 -21.85
CA ILE A 159 3.59 0.52 -22.59
C ILE A 159 4.82 0.54 -21.70
N GLY A 160 5.97 0.15 -22.24
CA GLY A 160 7.27 0.24 -21.57
C GLY A 160 8.18 1.25 -22.28
N LEU A 161 8.69 2.22 -21.53
CA LEU A 161 9.69 3.17 -22.01
C LEU A 161 11.05 2.80 -21.41
N PHE A 162 11.98 2.37 -22.24
CA PHE A 162 13.31 1.96 -21.82
C PHE A 162 14.33 3.04 -22.19
N GLY A 163 14.90 3.69 -21.18
CA GLY A 163 15.88 4.76 -21.34
C GLY A 163 16.91 4.79 -20.22
N GLY A 164 18.05 5.44 -20.46
CA GLY A 164 19.06 5.77 -19.46
C GLY A 164 18.81 7.13 -18.80
N ALA A 165 19.82 7.67 -18.12
CA ALA A 165 19.72 9.01 -17.54
C ALA A 165 19.77 10.09 -18.64
N GLY A 166 18.80 11.02 -18.63
CA GLY A 166 18.79 12.20 -19.50
C GLY A 166 18.43 11.95 -20.96
N VAL A 167 17.82 10.81 -21.29
CA VAL A 167 17.48 10.43 -22.69
C VAL A 167 16.03 10.70 -23.08
N GLY A 168 15.25 11.35 -22.20
CA GLY A 168 13.85 11.68 -22.41
C GLY A 168 13.52 13.03 -21.80
#